data_AF-A0A9Q1AAQ4-F1
#
_entry.id   AF-A0A9Q1AAQ4-F1
#
_cell.length_a   1.000
_cell.length_b   1.000
_cell.length_c   1.000
_cell.angle_alpha   90.00
_cell.angle_beta   90.00
_cell.angle_gamma   90.00
#
_symmetry.space_group_name_H-M   'P 1'
#
loop_
_entity.id
_entity.type
_entity.pdbx_description
1 polymer ?
#
loop_
_entity_poly.entity_id
_entity_poly.type
_entity_poly.pdbx_seq_one_letter_code
_entity_poly.pdbx_strand_id
1 'polypeptide(L)'
;MSMASVSSAGFCYSKSRTGGVRPNIAAATPRSLVVVRAEAQAINPEIRKTEEKVVDSLMVAELSKPLTAYCRCWRSGTFPLCDGSHVKHNKATGDNVGPLLLKKQKE
;
A
#
# COMPACT_ATOMS: atom_id res chain seq x y z
N MET A 1 -29.56 40.17 7.33
CA MET A 1 -29.93 40.03 8.76
C MET A 1 -28.82 39.28 9.45
N SER A 2 -28.30 39.88 10.51
CA SER A 2 -27.15 39.46 11.30
C SER A 2 -27.51 38.27 12.20
N MET A 3 -26.58 37.33 12.41
CA MET A 3 -26.59 36.48 13.61
C MET A 3 -25.17 36.32 14.13
N ALA A 4 -25.00 36.75 15.38
CA ALA A 4 -23.78 36.79 16.16
C ALA A 4 -23.40 35.40 16.69
N SER A 5 -22.13 35.20 17.01
CA SER A 5 -21.72 34.16 17.96
C SER A 5 -20.67 34.74 18.90
N VAL A 6 -21.03 34.68 20.18
CA VAL A 6 -20.42 35.35 21.33
C VAL A 6 -19.14 34.61 21.73
N SER A 7 -18.03 35.34 21.82
CA SER A 7 -16.78 34.83 22.39
C SER A 7 -16.84 34.90 23.92
N SER A 8 -16.81 33.75 24.57
CA SER A 8 -16.61 33.64 26.03
C SER A 8 -15.12 33.50 26.31
N ALA A 9 -14.55 34.48 27.03
CA ALA A 9 -13.17 34.45 27.49
C ALA A 9 -13.11 33.75 28.86
N GLY A 10 -12.52 32.56 28.90
CA GLY A 10 -12.17 31.88 30.15
C GLY A 10 -10.94 32.49 30.80
N PHE A 11 -11.10 33.05 31.98
CA PHE A 11 -10.05 33.65 32.81
C PHE A 11 -9.37 32.55 33.64
N CYS A 12 -8.11 32.21 33.33
CA CYS A 12 -7.27 31.39 34.20
C CYS A 12 -6.20 32.26 34.87
N TYR A 13 -6.42 32.58 36.13
CA TYR A 13 -5.44 33.23 37.00
C TYR A 13 -4.48 32.16 37.54
N SER A 14 -3.19 32.24 37.18
CA SER A 14 -2.15 31.57 37.94
C SER A 14 -1.04 32.57 38.30
N LYS A 15 -0.81 32.69 39.60
CA LYS A 15 0.06 33.66 40.24
C LYS A 15 1.37 32.96 40.58
N SER A 16 2.48 33.39 39.99
CA SER A 16 3.81 33.18 40.55
C SER A 16 4.81 34.17 39.98
N ARG A 17 5.33 35.02 40.86
CA ARG A 17 6.40 36.00 40.63
C ARG A 17 7.70 35.35 41.09
N THR A 18 8.73 35.29 40.24
CA THR A 18 10.18 35.48 40.55
C THR A 18 11.05 35.12 39.35
N GLY A 19 12.10 35.92 39.14
CA GLY A 19 13.32 35.49 38.42
C GLY A 19 13.32 35.66 36.91
N GLY A 20 13.85 36.78 36.42
CA GLY A 20 14.17 36.95 35.01
C GLY A 20 15.31 36.05 34.57
N VAL A 21 15.02 35.15 33.62
CA VAL A 21 16.01 34.57 32.71
C VAL A 21 15.42 34.73 31.32
N ARG A 22 16.10 35.48 30.46
CA ARG A 22 15.74 35.60 29.04
C ARG A 22 16.03 34.26 28.38
N PRO A 23 15.05 33.53 27.81
CA PRO A 23 15.38 32.38 27.00
C PRO A 23 16.04 32.93 25.72
N ASN A 24 17.22 32.39 25.41
CA ASN A 24 17.87 32.64 24.14
C ASN A 24 17.01 31.96 23.07
N ILE A 25 16.15 32.74 22.39
CA ILE A 25 15.32 32.24 21.30
C ILE A 25 16.24 32.06 20.09
N ALA A 26 16.98 30.94 20.08
CA ALA A 26 17.50 30.42 18.83
C ALA A 26 16.29 30.13 17.94
N ALA A 27 16.21 30.81 16.79
CA ALA A 27 15.14 30.65 15.82
C ALA A 27 15.02 29.17 15.45
N ALA A 28 14.01 28.49 15.98
CA ALA A 28 13.70 27.13 15.61
C ALA A 28 13.23 27.16 14.14
N THR A 29 14.10 26.72 13.23
CA THR A 29 13.74 26.53 11.83
C THR A 29 12.53 25.61 11.74
N PRO A 30 11.47 25.96 10.99
CA PRO A 30 10.28 25.14 10.90
C PRO A 30 10.67 23.78 10.31
N ARG A 31 10.45 22.71 11.08
CA ARG A 31 10.57 21.35 10.57
C ARG A 31 9.44 21.14 9.57
N SER A 32 9.80 21.07 8.29
CA SER A 32 8.89 20.64 7.22
C SER A 32 8.32 19.26 7.59
N LEU A 33 7.02 19.18 7.80
CA LEU A 33 6.32 17.92 7.94
C LEU A 33 6.09 17.33 6.55
N VAL A 34 6.80 16.26 6.22
CA VAL A 34 6.55 15.48 5.01
C VAL A 34 5.42 14.49 5.31
N VAL A 35 4.26 14.69 4.69
CA VAL A 35 3.14 13.75 4.76
C VAL A 35 3.36 12.67 3.70
N VAL A 36 3.67 11.45 4.14
CA VAL A 36 3.74 10.28 3.25
C VAL A 36 2.38 9.59 3.24
N ARG A 37 1.69 9.56 2.09
CA ARG A 37 0.47 8.77 1.92
C ARG A 37 0.85 7.30 1.75
N ALA A 38 0.67 6.51 2.80
CA ALA A 38 0.70 5.05 2.72
C ALA A 38 -0.69 4.56 2.28
N GLU A 39 -0.93 4.55 0.97
CA GLU A 39 -2.14 3.92 0.42
C GLU A 39 -1.92 2.41 0.32
N ALA A 40 -2.88 1.61 0.82
CA ALA A 40 -2.85 0.16 0.67
C ALA A 40 -2.92 -0.19 -0.82
N GLN A 41 -1.84 -0.75 -1.37
CA GLN A 41 -1.79 -1.11 -2.78
C GLN A 41 -2.66 -2.32 -3.08
N ALA A 42 -3.48 -2.21 -4.11
CA ALA A 42 -4.26 -3.33 -4.62
C ALA A 42 -3.34 -4.47 -5.10
N ILE A 43 -3.77 -5.73 -4.90
CA ILE A 43 -3.01 -6.90 -5.32
C ILE A 43 -2.80 -6.91 -6.83
N ASN A 44 -3.86 -6.61 -7.60
CA ASN A 44 -3.82 -6.47 -9.05
C ASN A 44 -3.66 -4.99 -9.42
N PRO A 45 -2.55 -4.55 -10.01
CA PRO A 45 -2.34 -3.16 -10.47
C PRO A 45 -2.93 -2.90 -11.86
N GLU A 46 -2.69 -3.75 -12.86
CA GLU A 46 -3.06 -3.45 -14.27
C GLU A 46 -3.90 -4.51 -15.01
N ILE A 47 -3.98 -5.75 -14.52
CA ILE A 47 -4.51 -6.86 -15.32
C ILE A 47 -6.05 -6.79 -15.38
N ARG A 48 -6.61 -6.72 -16.59
CA ARG A 48 -8.06 -6.88 -16.89
C ARG A 48 -8.99 -6.05 -15.97
N LYS A 49 -8.66 -4.77 -15.76
CA LYS A 49 -9.40 -3.85 -14.86
C LYS A 49 -10.82 -3.51 -15.25
N THR A 50 -11.19 -3.78 -16.50
CA THR A 50 -12.56 -3.65 -16.99
C THR A 50 -13.49 -4.72 -16.43
N GLU A 51 -12.94 -5.83 -15.93
CA GLU A 51 -13.72 -6.91 -15.36
C GLU A 51 -13.85 -6.73 -13.86
N GLU A 52 -15.08 -6.82 -13.35
CA GLU A 52 -15.35 -6.77 -11.91
C GLU A 52 -14.64 -7.90 -11.16
N LYS A 53 -14.54 -9.07 -11.79
CA LYS A 53 -13.87 -10.25 -11.25
C LYS A 53 -13.15 -11.01 -12.36
N VAL A 54 -11.83 -10.97 -12.32
CA VAL A 54 -10.99 -11.71 -13.24
C VAL A 54 -10.91 -13.18 -12.81
N VAL A 55 -11.32 -14.09 -13.70
CA VAL A 55 -11.30 -15.55 -13.49
C VAL A 55 -10.71 -16.21 -14.74
N ASP A 56 -9.83 -17.19 -14.54
CA ASP A 56 -9.24 -18.00 -15.60
C ASP A 56 -9.59 -19.48 -15.37
N SER A 57 -10.24 -20.09 -16.37
CA SER A 57 -10.63 -21.50 -16.37
C SER A 57 -9.70 -22.29 -17.28
N LEU A 58 -9.25 -23.44 -16.81
CA LEU A 58 -8.25 -24.26 -17.51
C LEU A 58 -8.63 -25.73 -17.42
N MET A 59 -8.61 -26.43 -18.56
CA MET A 59 -8.80 -27.87 -18.60
C MET A 59 -7.45 -28.57 -18.48
N VAL A 60 -7.29 -29.39 -17.45
CA VAL A 60 -6.02 -30.11 -17.18
C VAL A 60 -5.61 -31.01 -18.35
N ALA A 61 -6.58 -31.52 -19.12
CA ALA A 61 -6.34 -32.35 -20.30
C ALA A 61 -5.55 -31.63 -21.42
N GLU A 62 -5.77 -30.32 -21.59
CA GLU A 62 -5.20 -29.49 -22.65
C GLU A 62 -3.78 -29.00 -22.34
N LEU A 63 -3.26 -29.29 -21.15
CA LEU A 63 -1.88 -28.95 -20.80
C LEU A 63 -0.91 -29.75 -21.67
N SER A 64 -0.18 -29.03 -22.52
CA SER A 64 0.87 -29.57 -23.39
C SER A 64 2.15 -29.91 -22.64
N LYS A 65 2.44 -29.19 -21.56
CA LYS A 65 3.64 -29.38 -20.74
C LYS A 65 3.34 -30.27 -19.53
N PRO A 66 4.28 -31.13 -19.12
CA PRO A 66 4.11 -31.97 -17.92
C PRO A 66 4.01 -31.14 -16.63
N LEU A 67 4.56 -29.93 -16.64
CA LEU A 67 4.50 -28.97 -15.55
C LEU A 67 4.19 -27.59 -16.13
N THR A 68 3.09 -26.98 -15.69
CA THR A 68 2.71 -25.63 -16.10
C THR A 68 2.54 -24.75 -14.87
N ALA A 69 3.14 -23.57 -14.89
CA ALA A 69 3.13 -22.64 -13.77
C ALA A 69 2.14 -21.49 -14.03
N TYR A 70 1.22 -21.28 -13.09
CA TYR A 70 0.21 -20.22 -13.13
C TYR A 70 0.50 -19.13 -12.11
N CYS A 71 0.28 -17.88 -12.53
CA CYS A 71 0.56 -16.69 -11.75
C CYS A 71 -0.42 -16.55 -10.58
N ARG A 72 0.11 -16.18 -9.41
CA ARG A 72 -0.68 -15.74 -8.24
C ARG A 72 -0.31 -14.35 -7.74
N CYS A 73 0.71 -13.73 -8.34
CA CYS A 73 1.24 -12.44 -7.91
C CYS A 73 0.63 -11.24 -8.67
N TRP A 74 -0.14 -11.48 -9.74
CA TRP A 74 -0.71 -10.41 -10.60
C TRP A 74 0.34 -9.43 -11.16
N ARG A 75 1.57 -9.89 -11.39
CA ARG A 75 2.65 -9.11 -12.04
C ARG A 75 3.15 -9.74 -13.35
N SER A 76 2.57 -10.87 -13.75
CA SER A 76 3.04 -11.60 -14.92
C SER A 76 2.60 -10.87 -16.20
N GLY A 77 3.54 -10.65 -17.12
CA GLY A 77 3.23 -10.13 -18.45
C GLY A 77 2.50 -11.14 -19.33
N THR A 78 2.55 -12.43 -18.98
CA THR A 78 1.85 -13.53 -19.69
C THR A 78 0.71 -14.10 -18.86
N PHE A 79 0.12 -13.29 -17.97
CA PHE A 79 -1.02 -13.70 -17.15
C PHE A 79 -2.11 -14.35 -18.01
N PRO A 80 -2.62 -15.55 -17.65
CA PRO A 80 -2.56 -16.20 -16.32
C PRO A 80 -1.31 -17.04 -16.03
N LEU A 81 -0.39 -17.20 -16.98
CA LEU A 81 0.85 -17.98 -16.77
C LEU A 81 1.87 -17.22 -15.92
N CYS A 82 2.77 -17.96 -15.28
CA CYS A 82 3.89 -17.38 -14.54
C CYS A 82 5.11 -17.19 -15.45
N ASP A 83 5.60 -15.96 -15.52
CA ASP A 83 6.82 -15.53 -16.24
C ASP A 83 8.04 -15.30 -15.31
N GLY A 84 7.86 -15.46 -14.00
CA GLY A 84 8.90 -15.20 -13.00
C GLY A 84 8.86 -13.79 -12.37
N SER A 85 7.92 -12.93 -12.76
CA SER A 85 7.78 -11.56 -12.23
C SER A 85 7.55 -11.49 -10.71
N HIS A 86 7.06 -12.58 -10.10
CA HIS A 86 6.94 -12.70 -8.63
C HIS A 86 8.28 -12.52 -7.90
N VAL A 87 9.42 -12.90 -8.51
CA VAL A 87 10.74 -12.73 -7.89
C VAL A 87 11.08 -11.25 -7.71
N LYS A 88 10.80 -10.43 -8.73
CA LYS A 88 11.03 -8.98 -8.68
C LYS A 88 10.12 -8.33 -7.64
N HIS A 89 8.84 -8.74 -7.61
CA HIS A 89 7.87 -8.29 -6.62
C HIS A 89 8.36 -8.61 -5.19
N ASN A 90 8.64 -9.88 -4.90
CA ASN A 90 9.12 -10.33 -3.59
C ASN A 90 10.35 -9.57 -3.12
N LYS A 91 11.32 -9.34 -4.01
CA LYS A 91 12.53 -8.57 -3.68
C LYS A 91 12.24 -7.10 -3.36
N ALA A 92 11.29 -6.49 -4.06
CA ALA A 92 10.96 -5.07 -3.89
C ALA A 92 10.07 -4.82 -2.66
N THR A 93 9.15 -5.73 -2.35
CA THR A 93 8.16 -5.56 -1.28
C THR A 93 8.49 -6.32 -0.01
N GLY A 94 9.42 -7.27 -0.05
CA GLY A 94 9.66 -8.22 1.04
C GLY A 94 8.61 -9.35 1.11
N ASP A 95 7.82 -9.53 0.05
CA ASP A 95 6.79 -10.56 -0.04
C ASP A 95 7.38 -11.96 -0.36
N ASN A 96 6.57 -13.00 -0.24
CA ASN A 96 6.96 -14.40 -0.41
C ASN A 96 6.02 -15.20 -1.33
N VAL A 97 5.33 -14.52 -2.26
CA VAL A 97 4.42 -15.19 -3.19
C VAL A 97 5.14 -16.03 -4.25
N GLY A 98 4.44 -17.01 -4.79
CA GLY A 98 4.96 -17.89 -5.85
C GLY A 98 3.82 -18.49 -6.70
N PRO A 99 4.17 -19.11 -7.85
CA PRO A 99 3.18 -19.64 -8.77
C PRO A 99 2.46 -20.89 -8.23
N LEU A 100 1.31 -21.20 -8.82
CA LEU A 100 0.67 -22.52 -8.70
C LEU A 100 1.25 -23.44 -9.78
N LEU A 101 1.77 -24.59 -9.38
CA LEU A 101 2.32 -25.58 -10.30
C LEU A 101 1.31 -26.68 -10.57
N LEU A 102 0.80 -26.75 -11.81
CA LEU A 102 -0.05 -27.84 -12.27
C LEU A 102 0.82 -28.90 -12.95
N LYS A 103 0.82 -30.10 -12.36
CA LYS A 103 1.50 -31.28 -12.91
C LYS A 103 0.48 -32.14 -13.63
N LYS A 104 0.76 -32.46 -14.90
CA LYS A 104 0.03 -33.52 -15.60
C LYS A 104 0.49 -34.85 -15.02
N GLN A 105 -0.43 -35.62 -14.45
CA GLN A 105 -0.13 -37.00 -14.06
C GLN A 105 0.30 -37.74 -15.34
N LYS A 106 1.44 -38.43 -15.28
CA LYS A 106 1.77 -39.39 -16.33
C LYS A 106 0.78 -40.54 -16.15
N GLU A 107 0.03 -40.84 -17.21
CA GLU A 107 -0.78 -42.05 -17.29
C GLU A 107 0.12 -43.29 -17.23
#